data_AF-H9FFA1-F1
#
_entry.id   AF-H9FFA1-F1
#
_cell.length_a   1.000
_cell.length_b   1.000
_cell.length_c   1.000
_cell.angle_alpha   90.00
_cell.angle_beta   90.00
_cell.angle_gamma   90.00
#
_symmetry.space_group_name_H-M   'P 1'
#
loop_
_entity.id
_entity.type
_entity.pdbx_description
1 polymer ?
#
loop_
_entity_poly.entity_id
_entity_poly.type
_entity_poly.pdbx_seq_one_letter_code
_entity_poly.pdbx_strand_id
1 'polypeptide(L)'
;GVGAAGLCAESNPAGFLESKSTTCTRFFKNLASSCTLDSALNAASYYNFTVLKVPRGMTDPQNMEFQVPVILTSQANAPLLAGNTCQNVVSQVTYEIETNGTFGIQKVSVSLGQTNLTVEPGASLQQHFILHFRAFQQSTAASITSPRSGNPGYIVGKPLLALTGDVSYSMTLLRSQGNGSCSVNRHEVQFGVNAISGCKLRLKKADCSYLQQEIYQTLHGRP
;
A
#
# COMPACT_ATOMS: atom_id res chain seq x y z
N GLY A 1 13.07 -11.55 1.42
CA GLY A 1 12.53 -10.91 2.64
C GLY A 1 13.10 -11.56 3.88
N VAL A 2 12.60 -11.24 5.08
CA VAL A 2 13.17 -11.76 6.36
C VAL A 2 12.35 -12.96 6.87
N GLY A 3 13.00 -14.11 6.97
CA GLY A 3 12.50 -15.33 7.61
C GLY A 3 12.98 -15.47 9.05
N ALA A 4 12.83 -16.67 9.61
CA ALA A 4 13.23 -16.96 10.99
C ALA A 4 14.71 -16.61 11.24
N ALA A 5 14.98 -16.04 12.42
CA ALA A 5 16.32 -15.64 12.86
C ALA A 5 17.06 -14.63 11.93
N GLY A 6 16.34 -13.86 11.12
CA GLY A 6 16.96 -12.85 10.24
C GLY A 6 17.50 -13.40 8.93
N LEU A 7 17.24 -14.69 8.62
CA LEU A 7 17.65 -15.30 7.36
C LEU A 7 16.78 -14.84 6.20
N CYS A 8 17.33 -14.83 4.99
CA CYS A 8 16.53 -14.50 3.82
C CYS A 8 15.50 -15.61 3.52
N ALA A 9 14.24 -15.22 3.37
CA ALA A 9 13.14 -16.09 2.92
C ALA A 9 12.70 -15.70 1.51
N GLU A 10 12.38 -16.73 0.70
CA GLU A 10 11.89 -16.57 -0.68
C GLU A 10 10.46 -16.04 -0.73
N SER A 11 9.63 -16.38 0.26
CA SER A 11 8.27 -15.85 0.38
C SER A 11 8.25 -14.72 1.41
N ASN A 12 8.08 -13.50 0.92
CA ASN A 12 7.85 -12.32 1.74
C ASN A 12 6.94 -11.35 0.98
N PRO A 13 5.62 -11.61 0.97
CA PRO A 13 4.68 -10.78 0.24
C PRO A 13 4.72 -9.34 0.75
N ALA A 14 4.70 -8.39 -0.18
CA ALA A 14 4.57 -6.98 0.12
C ALA A 14 3.12 -6.65 0.52
N GLY A 15 2.94 -5.98 1.66
CA GLY A 15 1.67 -5.34 1.98
C GLY A 15 1.41 -4.18 1.02
N PHE A 16 0.23 -4.12 0.41
CA PHE A 16 -0.13 -3.00 -0.45
C PHE A 16 -0.10 -1.69 0.35
N LEU A 17 0.47 -0.61 -0.20
CA LEU A 17 0.71 0.68 0.47
C LEU A 17 1.52 0.61 1.78
N GLU A 18 2.12 -0.52 2.12
CA GLU A 18 3.00 -0.66 3.28
C GLU A 18 4.45 -0.48 2.84
N SER A 19 4.96 0.74 2.98
CA SER A 19 6.39 0.99 2.79
C SER A 19 7.18 0.30 3.90
N LYS A 20 8.21 -0.47 3.53
CA LYS A 20 9.00 -1.25 4.47
C LYS A 20 10.46 -1.30 4.03
N SER A 21 11.36 -1.32 5.00
CA SER A 21 12.76 -1.62 4.81
C SER A 21 13.12 -2.84 5.63
N THR A 22 13.80 -3.80 5.02
CA THR A 22 14.16 -5.07 5.66
C THR A 22 15.55 -5.49 5.27
N THR A 23 16.26 -6.11 6.21
CA THR A 23 17.57 -6.68 5.98
C THR A 23 17.53 -8.15 6.37
N CYS A 24 18.13 -9.01 5.55
CA CYS A 24 18.29 -10.42 5.86
C CYS A 24 19.67 -10.91 5.45
N THR A 25 20.11 -12.02 6.04
CA THR A 25 21.38 -12.66 5.69
C THR A 25 21.12 -13.99 5.00
N ARG A 26 21.82 -14.24 3.90
CA ARG A 26 21.85 -15.52 3.19
C ARG A 26 23.22 -16.17 3.41
N PHE A 27 23.23 -17.46 3.73
CA PHE A 27 24.46 -18.26 3.85
C PHE A 27 24.55 -19.24 2.68
N PHE A 28 25.75 -19.41 2.13
CA PHE A 28 25.99 -20.30 1.01
C PHE A 28 26.73 -21.55 1.47
N LYS A 29 26.18 -22.73 1.14
CA LYS A 29 26.91 -24.00 1.28
C LYS A 29 28.08 -24.05 0.31
N ASN A 30 27.88 -23.58 -0.93
CA ASN A 30 28.91 -23.47 -1.96
C ASN A 30 28.61 -22.27 -2.85
N LEU A 31 29.24 -21.13 -2.57
CA LEU A 31 29.03 -19.89 -3.32
C LEU A 31 29.39 -20.02 -4.80
N ALA A 32 30.44 -20.78 -5.14
CA ALA A 32 30.84 -20.96 -6.54
C ALA A 32 29.71 -21.58 -7.37
N SER A 33 29.02 -22.58 -6.82
CA SER A 33 27.84 -23.18 -7.47
C SER A 33 26.63 -22.24 -7.48
N SER A 34 26.40 -21.48 -6.41
CA SER A 34 25.25 -20.58 -6.29
C SER A 34 25.39 -19.31 -7.13
N CYS A 35 26.61 -18.87 -7.46
CA CYS A 35 26.88 -17.56 -8.04
C CYS A 35 25.98 -17.22 -9.23
N THR A 36 25.85 -18.14 -10.20
CA THR A 36 25.05 -17.95 -11.41
C THR A 36 23.71 -18.68 -11.39
N LEU A 37 23.52 -19.63 -10.47
CA LEU A 37 22.32 -20.48 -10.39
C LEU A 37 21.28 -19.95 -9.39
N ASP A 38 21.70 -19.21 -8.35
CA ASP A 38 20.79 -18.68 -7.35
C ASP A 38 20.11 -17.41 -7.88
N SER A 39 18.81 -17.52 -8.14
CA SER A 39 17.97 -16.40 -8.57
C SER A 39 18.03 -15.19 -7.64
N ALA A 40 18.26 -15.39 -6.33
CA ALA A 40 18.34 -14.30 -5.36
C ALA A 40 19.57 -13.40 -5.57
N LEU A 41 20.60 -13.89 -6.28
CA LEU A 41 21.81 -13.13 -6.63
C LEU A 41 21.71 -12.45 -7.99
N ASN A 42 20.78 -12.89 -8.83
CA ASN A 42 20.61 -12.40 -10.19
C ASN A 42 19.66 -11.19 -10.24
N ALA A 43 20.15 -10.09 -10.81
CA ALA A 43 19.37 -8.87 -11.00
C ALA A 43 18.06 -9.09 -11.78
N ALA A 44 18.07 -9.96 -12.80
CA ALA A 44 16.90 -10.24 -13.64
C ALA A 44 15.69 -10.74 -12.84
N SER A 45 15.91 -11.46 -11.75
CA SER A 45 14.86 -11.97 -10.86
C SER A 45 14.02 -10.87 -10.22
N TYR A 46 14.54 -9.64 -10.13
CA TYR A 46 13.90 -8.52 -9.44
C TYR A 46 13.17 -7.53 -10.37
N TYR A 47 13.30 -7.68 -11.69
CA TYR A 47 12.60 -6.81 -12.64
C TYR A 47 11.95 -7.53 -13.83
N ASN A 48 12.28 -8.80 -14.09
CA ASN A 48 11.73 -9.55 -15.23
C ASN A 48 10.36 -10.16 -14.93
N PHE A 49 9.41 -9.33 -14.47
CA PHE A 49 8.03 -9.71 -14.21
C PHE A 49 7.09 -8.49 -14.30
N THR A 50 5.79 -8.75 -14.27
CA THR A 50 4.75 -7.72 -14.24
C THR A 50 3.96 -7.79 -12.94
N VAL A 51 3.42 -6.66 -12.51
CA VAL A 51 2.55 -6.53 -11.34
C VAL A 51 1.15 -6.18 -11.81
N LEU A 52 0.12 -6.74 -11.17
CA LEU A 52 -1.26 -6.38 -11.49
C LEU A 52 -1.62 -4.99 -10.93
N LYS A 53 -2.23 -4.17 -11.78
CA LYS A 53 -2.72 -2.83 -11.48
C LYS A 53 -3.73 -2.83 -10.33
N VAL A 54 -4.70 -3.75 -10.38
CA VAL A 54 -5.69 -4.00 -9.32
C VAL A 54 -5.90 -5.51 -9.20
N PRO A 55 -6.16 -6.05 -7.99
CA PRO A 55 -6.47 -7.46 -7.81
C PRO A 55 -7.90 -7.74 -8.30
N ARG A 56 -8.09 -7.86 -9.61
CA ARG A 56 -9.26 -8.51 -10.22
C ARG A 56 -8.92 -9.97 -10.52
N GLY A 57 -9.93 -10.84 -10.51
CA GLY A 57 -9.75 -12.26 -10.79
C GLY A 57 -8.95 -12.46 -12.07
N MET A 58 -7.88 -13.26 -11.99
CA MET A 58 -6.86 -13.49 -13.02
C MET A 58 -7.39 -14.11 -14.34
N THR A 59 -8.72 -14.27 -14.45
CA THR A 59 -9.44 -14.99 -15.51
C THR A 59 -10.02 -14.09 -16.60
N ASP A 60 -9.77 -12.79 -16.58
CA ASP A 60 -10.26 -11.87 -17.62
C ASP A 60 -9.26 -11.83 -18.81
N PRO A 61 -9.68 -12.19 -20.04
CA PRO A 61 -8.82 -12.16 -21.23
C PRO A 61 -8.28 -10.77 -21.62
N GLN A 62 -8.76 -9.68 -21.00
CA GLN A 62 -8.24 -8.30 -21.17
C GLN A 62 -6.95 -8.00 -20.35
N ASN A 63 -6.24 -9.04 -19.90
CA ASN A 63 -5.19 -8.98 -18.87
C ASN A 63 -3.93 -8.15 -19.21
N MET A 64 -3.73 -7.72 -20.47
CA MET A 64 -2.56 -6.92 -20.84
C MET A 64 -2.68 -5.46 -20.39
N GLU A 65 -3.89 -4.87 -20.37
CA GLU A 65 -4.09 -3.48 -19.92
C GLU A 65 -3.91 -3.30 -18.40
N PHE A 66 -3.98 -4.40 -17.64
CA PHE A 66 -3.86 -4.40 -16.18
C PHE A 66 -2.48 -4.81 -15.67
N GLN A 67 -1.52 -5.06 -16.55
CA GLN A 67 -0.15 -5.39 -16.17
C GLN A 67 0.73 -4.15 -16.17
N VAL A 68 1.44 -3.96 -15.08
CA VAL A 68 2.44 -2.90 -14.91
C VAL A 68 3.81 -3.56 -14.92
N PRO A 69 4.64 -3.32 -15.95
CA PRO A 69 6.00 -3.85 -15.98
C PRO A 69 6.86 -3.18 -14.91
N VAL A 70 7.81 -3.94 -14.36
CA VAL A 70 8.82 -3.40 -13.44
C VAL A 70 9.93 -2.76 -14.26
N ILE A 71 10.12 -1.45 -14.09
CA ILE A 71 11.12 -0.68 -14.82
C ILE A 71 12.42 -0.64 -14.02
N LEU A 72 13.50 -1.21 -14.56
CA LEU A 72 14.84 -1.09 -13.99
C LEU A 72 15.39 0.32 -14.18
N THR A 73 15.89 0.94 -13.11
CA THR A 73 16.44 2.31 -13.12
C THR A 73 17.93 2.41 -12.77
N SER A 74 18.58 1.28 -12.46
CA SER A 74 20.01 1.20 -12.17
C SER A 74 20.73 0.29 -13.16
N GLN A 75 22.07 0.27 -13.13
CA GLN A 75 22.83 -0.78 -13.80
C GLN A 75 22.51 -2.15 -13.18
N ALA A 76 22.39 -3.17 -14.02
CA ALA A 76 22.10 -4.55 -13.63
C ALA A 76 22.93 -5.52 -14.46
N ASN A 77 24.13 -5.83 -13.98
CA ASN A 77 24.98 -6.82 -14.63
C ASN A 77 24.57 -8.22 -14.15
N ALA A 78 24.64 -9.22 -15.03
CA ALA A 78 24.44 -10.61 -14.62
C ALA A 78 25.56 -11.05 -13.65
N PRO A 79 25.25 -11.90 -12.65
CA PRO A 79 26.28 -12.42 -11.77
C PRO A 79 27.27 -13.27 -12.55
N LEU A 80 28.56 -13.13 -12.22
CA LEU A 80 29.65 -13.81 -12.92
C LEU A 80 30.66 -14.35 -11.91
N LEU A 81 31.02 -15.63 -12.04
CA LEU A 81 32.13 -16.20 -11.30
C LEU A 81 33.44 -15.93 -12.05
N ALA A 82 34.27 -15.05 -11.50
CA ALA A 82 35.58 -14.70 -12.04
C ALA A 82 36.68 -15.11 -11.03
N GLY A 83 37.35 -16.23 -11.31
CA GLY A 83 38.32 -16.81 -10.38
C GLY A 83 37.65 -17.20 -9.06
N ASN A 84 38.13 -16.62 -7.95
CA ASN A 84 37.57 -16.86 -6.61
C ASN A 84 36.55 -15.79 -6.18
N THR A 85 36.04 -14.98 -7.12
CA THR A 85 35.12 -13.88 -6.81
C THR A 85 33.84 -14.03 -7.60
N CYS A 86 32.71 -14.09 -6.91
CA CYS A 86 31.39 -13.96 -7.49
C CYS A 86 31.04 -12.48 -7.61
N GLN A 87 31.02 -11.96 -8.84
CA GLN A 87 30.81 -10.55 -9.14
C GLN A 87 29.34 -10.24 -9.41
N ASN A 88 28.97 -8.97 -9.24
CA ASN A 88 27.64 -8.42 -9.57
C ASN A 88 26.48 -9.11 -8.84
N VAL A 89 26.68 -9.60 -7.62
CA VAL A 89 25.60 -10.19 -6.83
C VAL A 89 24.71 -9.09 -6.25
N VAL A 90 23.40 -9.29 -6.28
CA VAL A 90 22.44 -8.31 -5.74
C VAL A 90 22.53 -8.24 -4.21
N SER A 91 22.99 -7.10 -3.69
CA SER A 91 23.04 -6.80 -2.25
C SER A 91 21.90 -5.90 -1.79
N GLN A 92 21.31 -5.11 -2.68
CA GLN A 92 20.20 -4.23 -2.36
C GLN A 92 19.14 -4.21 -3.46
N VAL A 93 17.88 -4.18 -3.08
CA VAL A 93 16.73 -4.04 -3.98
C VAL A 93 15.83 -2.95 -3.44
N THR A 94 15.61 -1.90 -4.21
CA THR A 94 14.75 -0.77 -3.83
C THR A 94 13.64 -0.64 -4.86
N TYR A 95 12.42 -0.94 -4.45
CA TYR A 95 11.22 -0.75 -5.25
C TYR A 95 10.57 0.59 -4.94
N GLU A 96 10.23 1.34 -5.99
CA GLU A 96 9.33 2.49 -5.93
C GLU A 96 8.05 2.18 -6.68
N ILE A 97 6.92 2.21 -5.96
CA ILE A 97 5.60 1.89 -6.49
C ILE A 97 4.71 3.14 -6.42
N GLU A 98 4.23 3.57 -7.58
CA GLU A 98 3.28 4.68 -7.70
C GLU A 98 1.87 4.13 -7.78
N THR A 99 0.97 4.69 -6.96
CA THR A 99 -0.42 4.24 -6.88
C THR A 99 -1.39 5.40 -7.10
N ASN A 100 -2.51 5.07 -7.73
CA ASN A 100 -3.69 5.91 -7.84
C ASN A 100 -4.80 5.27 -6.99
N GLY A 101 -5.49 6.07 -6.18
CA GLY A 101 -6.50 5.55 -5.24
C GLY A 101 -7.69 4.83 -5.92
N THR A 102 -7.98 5.17 -7.18
CA THR A 102 -9.08 4.57 -7.96
C THR A 102 -8.56 3.49 -8.91
N PHE A 103 -7.43 3.75 -9.55
CA PHE A 103 -6.91 2.92 -10.63
C PHE A 103 -5.80 1.95 -10.20
N GLY A 104 -5.45 1.90 -8.91
CA GLY A 104 -4.43 0.98 -8.38
C GLY A 104 -3.00 1.35 -8.74
N ILE A 105 -2.13 0.36 -8.92
CA ILE A 105 -0.70 0.59 -9.25
C ILE A 105 -0.59 1.19 -10.66
N GLN A 106 0.12 2.31 -10.80
CA GLN A 106 0.35 2.97 -12.09
C GLN A 106 1.76 2.72 -12.62
N LYS A 107 2.76 2.65 -11.73
CA LYS A 107 4.15 2.48 -12.11
C LYS A 107 4.90 1.71 -11.04
N VAL A 108 5.80 0.83 -11.46
CA VAL A 108 6.75 0.15 -10.60
C VAL A 108 8.14 0.37 -11.18
N SER A 109 9.06 0.89 -10.37
CA SER A 109 10.47 0.94 -10.72
C SER A 109 11.30 0.25 -9.66
N VAL A 110 12.45 -0.28 -10.07
CA VAL A 110 13.40 -0.92 -9.18
C VAL A 110 14.82 -0.42 -9.45
N SER A 111 15.53 -0.12 -8.38
CA SER A 111 16.98 0.09 -8.40
C SER A 111 17.67 -0.99 -7.59
N LEU A 112 18.81 -1.44 -8.08
CA LEU A 112 19.57 -2.56 -7.55
C LEU A 112 20.97 -2.10 -7.13
N GLY A 113 21.37 -2.49 -5.92
CA GLY A 113 22.76 -2.44 -5.48
C GLY A 113 23.42 -3.79 -5.75
N GLN A 114 24.61 -3.76 -6.33
CA GLN A 114 25.39 -4.96 -6.62
C GLN A 114 26.74 -4.90 -5.88
N THR A 115 27.22 -6.05 -5.46
CA THR A 115 28.54 -6.20 -4.81
C THR A 115 29.26 -7.44 -5.33
N ASN A 116 30.50 -7.62 -4.90
CA ASN A 116 31.31 -8.79 -5.17
C ASN A 116 31.50 -9.58 -3.88
N LEU A 117 31.47 -10.90 -3.98
CA LEU A 117 31.71 -11.82 -2.87
C LEU A 117 32.87 -12.74 -3.18
N THR A 118 33.79 -12.87 -2.22
CA THR A 118 34.85 -13.87 -2.28
C THR A 118 34.27 -15.25 -1.96
N VAL A 119 34.68 -16.25 -2.73
CA VAL A 119 34.29 -17.65 -2.53
C VAL A 119 35.12 -18.23 -1.39
N GLU A 120 34.48 -18.40 -0.24
CA GLU A 120 35.08 -18.93 0.99
C GLU A 120 34.10 -19.87 1.70
N PRO A 121 34.58 -20.85 2.49
CA PRO A 121 33.73 -21.68 3.32
C PRO A 121 32.90 -20.82 4.28
N GLY A 122 31.57 -20.97 4.24
CA GLY A 122 30.67 -20.19 5.09
C GLY A 122 30.42 -18.75 4.61
N ALA A 123 30.73 -18.44 3.34
CA ALA A 123 30.39 -17.17 2.73
C ALA A 123 28.91 -16.80 2.99
N SER A 124 28.68 -15.53 3.27
CA SER A 124 27.34 -15.00 3.52
C SER A 124 27.16 -13.64 2.86
N LEU A 125 25.92 -13.30 2.57
CA LEU A 125 25.53 -12.03 1.98
C LEU A 125 24.39 -11.44 2.78
N GLN A 126 24.59 -10.22 3.26
CA GLN A 126 23.49 -9.42 3.76
C GLN A 126 22.80 -8.74 2.58
N GLN A 127 21.49 -8.96 2.45
CA GLN A 127 20.67 -8.34 1.43
C GLN A 127 19.70 -7.34 2.07
N HIS A 128 19.60 -6.17 1.47
CA HIS A 128 18.73 -5.10 1.92
C HIS A 128 17.59 -4.86 0.92
N PHE A 129 16.35 -4.97 1.39
CA PHE A 129 15.15 -4.81 0.59
C PHE A 129 14.37 -3.60 1.08
N ILE A 130 14.14 -2.65 0.19
CA ILE A 130 13.39 -1.42 0.44
C ILE A 130 12.19 -1.40 -0.50
N LEU A 131 11.04 -1.09 0.05
CA LEU A 131 9.79 -0.94 -0.67
C LEU A 131 9.17 0.40 -0.30
N HIS A 132 8.95 1.26 -1.29
CA HIS A 132 8.30 2.54 -1.13
C HIS A 132 7.04 2.61 -1.96
N PHE A 133 5.93 2.95 -1.31
CA PHE A 133 4.70 3.35 -1.99
C PHE A 133 4.56 4.87 -1.97
N ARG A 134 4.24 5.45 -3.12
CA ARG A 134 3.88 6.86 -3.25
C ARG A 134 2.56 7.02 -4.00
N ALA A 135 1.82 8.07 -3.67
CA ALA A 135 0.65 8.47 -4.44
C ALA A 135 1.09 9.17 -5.74
N PHE A 136 0.37 8.92 -6.83
CA PHE A 136 0.62 9.56 -8.13
C PHE A 136 0.33 11.09 -8.04
N GLN A 137 1.32 11.91 -8.40
CA GLN A 137 1.36 13.37 -8.14
C GLN A 137 0.37 14.25 -8.94
N GLN A 138 -0.67 13.68 -9.58
CA GLN A 138 -1.75 14.49 -10.17
C GLN A 138 -2.84 14.90 -9.16
N SER A 139 -2.78 14.40 -7.93
CA SER A 139 -3.69 14.86 -6.86
C SER A 139 -2.94 15.81 -5.94
N THR A 140 -3.10 17.11 -6.21
CA THR A 140 -2.88 18.18 -5.23
C THR A 140 -3.45 17.74 -3.88
N ALA A 141 -2.61 17.88 -2.87
CA ALA A 141 -2.87 17.61 -1.47
C ALA A 141 -4.31 17.94 -1.02
N ALA A 142 -5.18 16.93 -0.99
CA ALA A 142 -5.93 16.71 0.23
C ALA A 142 -4.98 15.93 1.13
N SER A 143 -4.22 16.64 1.99
CA SER A 143 -3.53 16.00 3.09
C SER A 143 -4.59 15.22 3.85
N ILE A 144 -4.63 13.90 3.66
CA ILE A 144 -5.58 13.04 4.34
C ILE A 144 -5.10 12.99 5.78
N THR A 145 -5.58 13.94 6.59
CA THR A 145 -5.25 14.06 8.01
C THR A 145 -5.88 12.96 8.85
N SER A 146 -6.75 12.13 8.26
CA SER A 146 -7.35 10.97 8.90
C SER A 146 -6.87 9.65 8.28
N PRO A 147 -6.53 8.63 9.08
CA PRO A 147 -6.20 7.30 8.58
C PRO A 147 -7.31 6.77 7.67
N ARG A 148 -6.95 6.23 6.49
CA ARG A 148 -7.90 5.49 5.67
C ARG A 148 -8.37 4.26 6.43
N SER A 149 -9.64 3.92 6.26
CA SER A 149 -10.36 2.87 7.00
C SER A 149 -9.77 1.46 6.84
N GLY A 150 -8.87 1.26 5.88
CA GLY A 150 -8.13 0.01 5.67
C GLY A 150 -7.05 0.17 4.61
N ASN A 151 -6.09 -0.75 4.64
CA ASN A 151 -5.03 -0.83 3.66
C ASN A 151 -4.80 -2.29 3.23
N PRO A 152 -5.23 -2.72 2.02
CA PRO A 152 -6.18 -2.06 1.12
C PRO A 152 -7.65 -2.14 1.61
N GLY A 153 -8.48 -1.19 1.19
CA GLY A 153 -9.94 -1.28 1.33
C GLY A 153 -10.50 -0.66 2.62
N TYR A 154 -11.73 -1.04 2.99
CA TYR A 154 -12.36 -0.65 4.26
C TYR A 154 -12.31 -1.82 5.24
N ILE A 155 -11.96 -1.56 6.50
CA ILE A 155 -12.02 -2.56 7.58
C ILE A 155 -13.38 -2.48 8.26
N VAL A 156 -14.00 -3.64 8.51
CA VAL A 156 -15.29 -3.71 9.21
C VAL A 156 -15.18 -3.03 10.58
N GLY A 157 -16.16 -2.19 10.92
CA GLY A 157 -16.20 -1.44 12.18
C GLY A 157 -15.40 -0.13 12.19
N LYS A 158 -14.63 0.17 11.12
CA LYS A 158 -13.97 1.48 10.96
C LYS A 158 -14.89 2.49 10.24
N PRO A 159 -14.70 3.81 10.44
CA PRO A 159 -15.56 4.82 9.83
C PRO A 159 -15.57 4.75 8.29
N LEU A 160 -16.74 4.98 7.71
CA LEU A 160 -16.93 5.14 6.28
C LEU A 160 -16.55 6.57 5.88
N LEU A 161 -15.67 6.74 4.89
CA LEU A 161 -15.20 8.05 4.47
C LEU A 161 -16.01 8.52 3.26
N ALA A 162 -16.46 9.77 3.31
CA ALA A 162 -17.11 10.47 2.22
C ALA A 162 -16.19 11.57 1.67
N LEU A 163 -16.41 11.93 0.41
CA LEU A 163 -15.73 13.04 -0.27
C LEU A 163 -16.79 14.02 -0.76
N THR A 164 -16.63 15.31 -0.49
CA THR A 164 -17.44 16.36 -1.12
C THR A 164 -16.56 17.51 -1.57
N GLY A 165 -16.42 17.70 -2.88
CA GLY A 165 -15.34 18.51 -3.43
C GLY A 165 -13.99 17.89 -3.04
N ASP A 166 -13.10 18.70 -2.48
CA ASP A 166 -11.77 18.26 -2.03
C ASP A 166 -11.71 17.90 -0.53
N VAL A 167 -12.85 17.92 0.17
CA VAL A 167 -12.92 17.67 1.62
C VAL A 167 -13.33 16.23 1.88
N SER A 168 -12.50 15.49 2.62
CA SER A 168 -12.79 14.14 3.12
C SER A 168 -13.21 14.18 4.58
N TYR A 169 -14.24 13.42 4.95
CA TYR A 169 -14.78 13.33 6.31
C TYR A 169 -15.42 11.97 6.55
N SER A 170 -15.55 11.57 7.82
CA SER A 170 -16.35 10.40 8.20
C SER A 170 -17.82 10.68 7.93
N MET A 171 -18.51 9.79 7.23
CA MET A 171 -19.96 9.83 7.11
C MET A 171 -20.57 9.59 8.49
N THR A 172 -21.53 10.45 8.86
CA THR A 172 -22.16 10.37 10.18
C THR A 172 -23.68 10.29 10.08
N LEU A 173 -24.29 9.70 11.11
CA LEU A 173 -25.72 9.70 11.36
C LEU A 173 -26.02 10.53 12.61
N LEU A 174 -27.25 11.07 12.65
CA LEU A 174 -27.77 11.77 13.82
C LEU A 174 -27.68 10.90 15.08
N ARG A 175 -27.61 11.55 16.24
CA ARG A 175 -27.64 10.89 17.55
C ARG A 175 -28.77 11.46 18.38
N SER A 176 -29.56 10.60 19.00
CA SER A 176 -30.55 11.00 19.98
C SER A 176 -29.89 11.25 21.34
N GLN A 177 -30.32 12.32 22.02
CA GLN A 177 -30.03 12.56 23.42
C GLN A 177 -31.00 11.78 24.32
N GLY A 178 -30.76 11.71 25.63
CA GLY A 178 -31.65 11.02 26.56
C GLY A 178 -33.10 11.54 26.57
N ASN A 179 -33.32 12.78 26.13
CA ASN A 179 -34.65 13.39 25.98
C ASN A 179 -35.27 13.24 24.57
N GLY A 180 -34.69 12.40 23.71
CA GLY A 180 -35.16 12.17 22.34
C GLY A 180 -34.81 13.27 21.33
N SER A 181 -34.14 14.35 21.74
CA SER A 181 -33.75 15.44 20.82
C SER A 181 -32.51 15.08 20.01
N CYS A 182 -32.37 15.66 18.82
CA CYS A 182 -31.13 15.54 18.05
C CYS A 182 -29.95 16.17 18.79
N SER A 183 -28.84 15.44 18.88
CA SER A 183 -27.58 15.91 19.44
C SER A 183 -26.74 16.59 18.34
N VAL A 184 -25.86 17.51 18.77
CA VAL A 184 -24.79 18.04 17.92
C VAL A 184 -23.73 16.96 17.68
N ASN A 185 -23.49 16.09 18.66
CA ASN A 185 -22.58 14.96 18.50
C ASN A 185 -23.25 13.91 17.61
N ARG A 186 -22.51 13.35 16.67
CA ARG A 186 -23.02 12.38 15.71
C ARG A 186 -22.37 11.01 15.87
N HIS A 187 -23.01 9.97 15.33
CA HIS A 187 -22.42 8.63 15.26
C HIS A 187 -21.75 8.44 13.91
N GLU A 188 -20.50 7.97 13.88
CA GLU A 188 -19.85 7.59 12.64
C GLU A 188 -20.49 6.32 12.06
N VAL A 189 -20.79 6.36 10.77
CA VAL A 189 -21.19 5.18 10.02
C VAL A 189 -19.96 4.29 9.89
N GLN A 190 -20.08 3.03 10.27
CA GLN A 190 -18.99 2.06 10.21
C GLN A 190 -19.16 1.13 9.01
N PHE A 191 -18.06 0.81 8.33
CA PHE A 191 -18.08 -0.13 7.22
C PHE A 191 -18.48 -1.54 7.70
N GLY A 192 -19.34 -2.22 6.94
CA GLY A 192 -19.79 -3.58 7.25
C GLY A 192 -20.69 -3.71 8.49
N VAL A 193 -21.17 -2.59 9.06
CA VAL A 193 -22.05 -2.57 10.23
C VAL A 193 -23.36 -1.87 9.89
N ASN A 194 -24.47 -2.53 10.17
CA ASN A 194 -25.81 -1.93 10.01
C ASN A 194 -26.01 -0.83 11.06
N ALA A 195 -26.43 0.35 10.61
CA ALA A 195 -26.71 1.48 11.49
C ALA A 195 -28.08 2.07 11.18
N ILE A 196 -28.87 2.32 12.24
CA ILE A 196 -30.12 3.07 12.18
C ILE A 196 -30.13 4.07 13.32
N SER A 197 -30.58 5.29 13.06
CA SER A 197 -30.71 6.31 14.09
C SER A 197 -31.91 7.21 13.81
N GLY A 198 -32.50 7.75 14.87
CA GLY A 198 -33.62 8.68 14.82
C GLY A 198 -33.61 9.60 16.02
N CYS A 199 -34.01 10.86 15.81
CA CYS A 199 -34.14 11.86 16.85
C CYS A 199 -35.21 12.89 16.47
N LYS A 200 -35.74 13.61 17.45
CA LYS A 200 -36.73 14.66 17.24
C LYS A 200 -36.03 16.02 17.11
N LEU A 201 -36.07 16.59 15.91
CA LEU A 201 -35.67 17.98 15.69
C LEU A 201 -36.80 18.91 16.12
N ARG A 202 -36.53 19.84 17.03
CA ARG A 202 -37.50 20.82 17.53
C ARG A 202 -37.15 22.18 16.94
N LEU A 203 -37.80 22.53 15.84
CA LEU A 203 -37.60 23.80 15.15
C LEU A 203 -38.30 24.94 15.91
N LYS A 204 -37.65 26.11 15.97
CA LYS A 204 -38.27 27.33 16.46
C LYS A 204 -39.05 28.00 15.32
N LYS A 205 -40.09 28.76 15.65
CA LYS A 205 -40.84 29.53 14.63
C LYS A 205 -39.90 30.58 14.03
N ALA A 206 -39.63 30.45 12.73
CA ALA A 206 -38.73 31.28 11.95
C ALA A 206 -39.16 31.28 10.48
N ASP A 207 -38.50 32.09 9.65
CA ASP A 207 -38.77 32.13 8.21
C ASP A 207 -38.38 30.81 7.52
N CYS A 208 -39.08 30.48 6.43
CA CYS A 208 -38.92 29.20 5.73
C CYS A 208 -37.48 28.93 5.26
N SER A 209 -36.75 29.97 4.85
CA SER A 209 -35.35 29.86 4.43
C SER A 209 -34.45 29.40 5.58
N TYR A 210 -34.66 29.94 6.78
CA TYR A 210 -33.94 29.54 7.98
C TYR A 210 -34.25 28.10 8.36
N LEU A 211 -35.54 27.73 8.37
CA LEU A 211 -35.97 26.36 8.66
C LEU A 211 -35.37 25.34 7.68
N GLN A 212 -35.35 25.67 6.39
CA GLN A 212 -34.74 24.83 5.36
C GLN A 212 -33.25 24.60 5.62
N GLN A 213 -32.51 25.67 5.96
CA GLN A 213 -31.08 25.57 6.25
C GLN A 213 -30.81 24.76 7.53
N GLU A 214 -31.59 24.96 8.59
CA GLU A 214 -31.47 24.20 9.85
C GLU A 214 -31.75 22.71 9.64
N ILE A 215 -32.80 22.37 8.89
CA ILE A 215 -33.11 20.97 8.52
C ILE A 215 -31.97 20.39 7.68
N TYR A 216 -31.49 21.11 6.67
CA TYR A 216 -30.40 20.64 5.81
C TYR A 216 -29.14 20.35 6.63
N GLN A 217 -28.67 21.29 7.45
CA GLN A 217 -27.48 21.07 8.29
C GLN A 217 -27.66 19.93 9.30
N THR A 218 -28.88 19.74 9.82
CA THR A 218 -29.19 18.63 10.71
C THR A 218 -29.16 17.28 9.98
N LEU A 219 -29.64 17.20 8.73
CA LEU A 219 -29.65 15.94 7.98
C LEU A 219 -28.34 15.67 7.23
N HIS A 220 -27.56 16.70 6.96
CA HIS A 220 -26.30 16.60 6.24
C HIS A 220 -25.30 15.75 7.03
N GLY A 221 -24.81 14.66 6.46
CA GLY A 221 -23.96 13.65 7.13
C GLY A 221 -22.52 14.09 7.42
N ARG A 222 -22.26 15.41 7.50
CA ARG A 222 -20.96 15.96 7.90
C ARG A 222 -20.83 16.00 9.43
N PRO A 223 -19.63 15.77 9.97
CA PRO A 223 -19.37 15.85 11.41
C PRO A 223 -19.63 17.26 11.98
#